data_AF-A0A3D4BBT4-F1
#
_entry.id   AF-A0A3D4BBT4-F1
#
_cell.length_a   1.000
_cell.length_b   1.000
_cell.length_c   1.000
_cell.angle_alpha   90.00
_cell.angle_beta   90.00
_cell.angle_gamma   90.00
#
_symmetry.space_group_name_H-M   'P 1'
#
loop_
_entity.id
_entity.type
_entity.pdbx_description
1 polymer ?
#
loop_
_entity_poly.entity_id
_entity_poly.type
_entity_poly.pdbx_seq_one_letter_code
_entity_poly.pdbx_strand_id
1 'polypeptide(L)' 'SDSSAAEAEKSKSLPLITTRTLAFTAEEGTWISLDLSPDGRTIVFELLGDLYTLPVEGGTATRITSVQAY' A
#
# COMPACT_ATOMS: atom_id res chain seq x y z
N SER A 1 -28.83 -2.55 42.77
CA SER A 1 -28.46 -3.69 41.91
C SER A 1 -29.68 -3.98 41.07
N ASP A 2 -29.75 -3.74 39.76
CA ASP A 2 -28.70 -3.70 38.75
C ASP A 2 -28.88 -2.50 37.82
N SER A 3 -27.92 -1.58 37.87
CA SER A 3 -27.67 -0.55 36.86
C SER A 3 -26.35 -0.91 36.20
N SER A 4 -26.28 -2.06 35.53
CA SER A 4 -25.06 -2.55 34.88
C SER A 4 -25.30 -3.16 33.49
N ALA A 5 -26.57 -3.34 33.08
CA ALA A 5 -26.90 -3.89 31.76
C ALA A 5 -26.96 -2.83 30.65
N ALA A 6 -27.03 -1.54 30.97
CA ALA A 6 -27.14 -0.46 29.99
C ALA A 6 -25.81 0.23 29.64
N GLU A 7 -24.72 -0.03 30.38
CA GLU A 7 -23.44 0.68 30.21
C GLU A 7 -22.32 -0.16 29.55
N ALA A 8 -22.45 -1.49 29.45
CA ALA A 8 -21.42 -2.33 28.85
C ALA A 8 -21.56 -2.54 27.33
N GLU A 9 -22.62 -2.00 26.71
CA GLU A 9 -22.83 -1.97 25.26
C GLU A 9 -21.88 -1.00 24.52
N LYS A 10 -21.11 -0.17 25.24
CA LYS A 10 -20.32 0.94 24.65
C LYS A 10 -18.84 0.64 24.37
N SER A 11 -18.36 -0.59 24.52
CA SER A 11 -16.95 -0.94 24.25
C SER A 11 -16.72 -1.86 23.04
N LYS A 12 -17.77 -2.24 22.31
CA LYS A 12 -17.67 -3.07 21.09
C LYS A 12 -17.48 -2.29 19.78
N SER A 13 -17.31 -0.97 19.85
CA SER A 13 -17.00 -0.15 18.68
C SER A 13 -15.59 0.46 18.81
N LEU A 14 -14.58 -0.40 18.70
CA LEU A 14 -13.32 0.10 18.17
C LEU A 14 -13.62 0.50 16.71
N PRO A 15 -13.48 1.76 16.29
CA PRO A 15 -13.46 2.05 14.88
C PRO A 15 -12.19 1.39 14.33
N LEU A 16 -12.34 0.20 13.75
CA LEU A 16 -11.42 -0.23 12.73
C LEU A 16 -11.54 0.84 11.65
N ILE A 17 -10.52 1.69 11.52
CA ILE A 17 -9.75 1.95 10.30
C ILE A 17 -8.97 3.25 10.58
N THR A 18 -7.72 3.12 11.02
CA THR A 18 -6.70 4.11 10.67
C THR A 18 -5.80 3.48 9.63
N THR A 19 -6.16 3.64 8.35
CA THR A 19 -5.23 3.41 7.25
C THR A 19 -4.04 4.32 7.49
N ARG A 20 -2.87 3.74 7.80
CA ARG A 20 -1.64 4.52 7.89
C ARG A 20 -1.13 4.75 6.48
N THR A 21 -1.25 5.99 6.00
CA THR A 21 -0.63 6.40 4.74
C THR A 21 0.88 6.44 4.92
N LEU A 22 1.60 5.60 4.18
CA LEU A 22 3.06 5.69 4.06
C LEU A 22 3.37 6.51 2.81
N ALA A 23 3.94 7.70 3.01
CA ALA A 23 4.52 8.51 1.95
C ALA A 23 6.03 8.45 2.06
N PHE A 24 6.71 8.03 1.00
CA PHE A 24 8.16 7.91 0.96
C PHE A 24 8.65 8.19 -0.46
N THR A 25 9.90 8.63 -0.56
CA THR A 25 10.66 8.67 -1.81
C THR A 25 11.78 7.68 -1.68
N ALA A 26 11.93 6.79 -2.65
CA ALA A 26 13.01 5.82 -2.70
C ALA A 26 13.75 5.98 -4.03
N GLU A 27 15.08 5.96 -3.96
CA GLU A 27 15.95 5.99 -5.14
C GLU A 27 16.55 4.62 -5.43
N GLU A 28 16.68 3.78 -4.40
CA GLU A 28 17.22 2.42 -4.46
C GLU A 28 16.38 1.46 -3.62
N GLY A 29 16.45 0.17 -3.96
CA GLY A 29 15.81 -0.89 -3.20
C GLY A 29 16.58 -2.19 -3.35
N THR A 30 16.63 -2.98 -2.27
CA THR A 30 17.27 -4.29 -2.28
C THR A 30 16.20 -5.35 -2.57
N TRP A 31 16.52 -6.34 -3.41
CA TRP A 31 15.62 -7.46 -3.73
C TRP A 31 14.28 -7.09 -4.39
N ILE A 32 14.29 -6.08 -5.27
CA ILE A 32 13.12 -5.75 -6.08
C ILE A 32 13.00 -6.72 -7.26
N SER A 33 11.84 -7.35 -7.41
CA SER A 33 11.49 -8.08 -8.63
C SER A 33 11.07 -7.08 -9.71
N LEU A 34 11.76 -7.09 -10.85
CA LEU A 34 11.51 -6.19 -11.98
C LEU A 34 11.60 -6.91 -13.32
N ASP A 35 10.91 -6.37 -14.33
CA ASP A 35 11.00 -6.79 -15.72
C ASP A 35 10.93 -5.58 -16.66
N LEU A 36 11.36 -5.75 -17.91
CA LEU A 36 11.39 -4.72 -18.94
C LEU A 36 10.36 -5.01 -20.02
N SER A 37 9.65 -3.97 -20.48
CA SER A 37 8.72 -4.10 -21.60
C SER A 37 9.43 -4.58 -22.87
N PRO A 38 8.75 -5.29 -23.79
CA PRO A 38 9.39 -5.82 -25.00
C PRO A 38 10.04 -4.77 -25.91
N ASP A 39 9.56 -3.52 -25.85
CA ASP A 39 10.11 -2.38 -26.57
C ASP A 39 11.25 -1.67 -25.82
N GLY A 40 11.59 -2.14 -24.61
CA GLY A 40 12.67 -1.62 -23.80
C GLY A 40 12.44 -0.23 -23.22
N ARG A 41 11.20 0.28 -23.18
CA ARG A 41 10.91 1.66 -22.75
C ARG A 41 10.36 1.78 -21.33
N THR A 42 9.86 0.70 -20.75
CA THR A 42 9.19 0.71 -19.44
C THR A 42 9.69 -0.42 -18.57
N ILE A 43 10.05 -0.10 -17.33
CA ILE A 43 10.31 -1.05 -16.25
C ILE A 43 9.01 -1.28 -15.50
N VAL A 44 8.67 -2.53 -15.22
CA VAL A 44 7.65 -2.90 -14.24
C VAL A 44 8.33 -3.50 -13.02
N PHE A 45 7.88 -3.15 -11.82
CA PHE A 45 8.45 -3.68 -10.58
C PHE A 45 7.42 -3.70 -9.46
N GLU A 46 7.68 -4.50 -8.42
CA GLU A 46 6.86 -4.57 -7.21
C GLU A 46 7.49 -3.77 -6.06
N LEU A 47 6.65 -3.02 -5.31
CA LEU A 47 7.06 -2.31 -4.10
C LEU A 47 5.91 -2.24 -3.08
N LEU A 48 6.16 -2.74 -1.86
CA LEU A 48 5.20 -2.76 -0.74
C LEU A 48 3.85 -3.45 -1.04
N GLY A 49 3.87 -4.46 -1.91
CA GLY A 49 2.73 -5.26 -2.32
C GLY A 49 2.04 -4.79 -3.59
N ASP A 50 2.50 -3.70 -4.23
CA ASP A 50 1.90 -3.17 -5.45
C ASP A 50 2.85 -3.14 -6.63
N LEU A 51 2.28 -3.23 -7.83
CA LEU A 51 3.02 -3.06 -9.08
C LEU A 51 3.09 -1.60 -9.48
N TYR A 52 4.26 -1.20 -9.96
CA TYR A 52 4.57 0.13 -10.47
C TYR A 52 5.19 0.03 -11.87
N THR A 53 4.98 1.06 -12.69
CA THR A 53 5.75 1.29 -13.93
C THR A 53 6.67 2.49 -13.80
N LEU A 54 7.80 2.47 -14.50
CA LEU A 54 8.75 3.58 -14.61
C LEU A 54 9.38 3.60 -16.01
N PRO A 55 9.56 4.77 -16.67
CA PRO A 55 10.36 4.84 -17.89
C PRO A 55 11.81 4.41 -17.65
N VAL A 56 12.49 3.80 -18.62
CA VAL A 56 13.90 3.36 -18.40
C VAL A 56 14.86 4.52 -18.19
N GLU A 57 14.52 5.69 -18.70
CA GLU A 57 15.25 6.94 -18.48
C GLU A 57 15.10 7.47 -17.04
N GLY A 58 14.32 6.78 -16.20
CA GLY A 58 13.97 7.17 -14.84
C GLY A 58 12.76 8.11 -14.79
N GLY A 59 12.59 8.78 -13.65
CA GLY A 59 11.50 9.73 -13.39
C GLY A 59 10.50 9.24 -12.35
N THR A 60 9.23 9.57 -12.54
CA THR A 60 8.16 9.27 -11.57
C THR A 60 7.57 7.89 -11.82
N ALA A 61 7.65 7.01 -10.82
CA ALA A 61 6.97 5.72 -10.87
C ALA A 61 5.44 5.89 -10.74
N THR A 62 4.68 5.13 -11.53
CA THR A 62 3.22 5.13 -11.51
C THR A 62 2.69 3.81 -10.97
N ARG A 63 1.88 3.86 -9.92
CA ARG A 63 1.24 2.67 -9.31
C ARG A 63 0.15 2.12 -10.23
N ILE A 64 0.17 0.83 -10.50
CA ILE A 64 -0.76 0.12 -11.40
C ILE A 64 -1.84 -0.62 -10.60
N THR A 65 -1.47 -1.19 -9.46
CA THR A 65 -2.38 -1.94 -8.59
C THR A 65 -2.65 -1.18 -7.30
N SER A 66 -3.81 -1.41 -6.70
CA SER A 66 -4.05 -1.00 -5.32
C SER A 66 -4.60 -2.16 -4.53
N VAL A 67 -3.71 -2.95 -3.93
CA VAL A 67 -4.17 -4.01 -3.04
C VAL A 67 -4.68 -3.35 -1.76
N GLN A 68 -6.00 -3.38 -1.56
CA GLN A 68 -6.60 -2.99 -0.28
C GLN A 68 -6.30 -4.11 0.71
N ALA A 69 -5.46 -3.87 1.70
CA ALA A 69 -5.34 -4.77 2.84
C ALA A 69 -6.72 -4.88 3.51
N TYR A 70 -7.32 -6.06 3.49
CA TYR A 70 -8.60 -6.38 4.14
C TYR A 70 -8.44 -6.48 5.66
#